data_AF-A0A077YXZ6-F1
#
_entry.id   AF-A0A077YXZ6-F1
#
_cell.length_a   1.000
_cell.length_b   1.000
_cell.length_c   1.000
_cell.angle_alpha   90.00
_cell.angle_beta   90.00
_cell.angle_gamma   90.00
#
_symmetry.space_group_name_H-M   'P 1'
#
loop_
_entity.id
_entity.type
_entity.pdbx_description
1 polymer ?
#
loop_
_entity_poly.entity_id
_entity_poly.type
_entity_poly.pdbx_seq_one_letter_code
_entity_poly.pdbx_strand_id
1 'polypeptide(L)'
;MQVVQDPGKHLRIIYGRVLKALQKMPEDSEYRRSTEATVIDRLQIIESEPNPEKLEEKFGLGQLEEVILQAELELNLTKTMLKYAPWEPLIAKPPDNQWSWPV
;
A
#
# COMPACT_ATOMS: atom_id res chain seq x y z
N MET A 1 -12.51 10.19 13.74
CA MET A 1 -12.79 9.38 12.54
C MET A 1 -14.29 9.35 12.35
N GLN A 2 -14.78 9.45 11.11
CA GLN A 2 -16.20 9.23 10.81
C GLN A 2 -16.42 7.74 10.59
N VAL A 3 -17.51 7.19 11.14
CA VAL A 3 -17.90 5.79 10.91
C VAL A 3 -18.27 5.64 9.44
N VAL A 4 -17.59 4.71 8.75
CA VAL A 4 -17.79 4.48 7.32
C VAL A 4 -18.94 3.48 7.13
N GLN A 5 -19.92 3.86 6.30
CA GLN A 5 -20.97 2.93 5.86
C GLN A 5 -20.39 1.98 4.81
N ASP A 6 -20.55 0.67 4.99
CA ASP A 6 -19.96 -0.40 4.16
C ASP A 6 -18.43 -0.29 3.96
N PRO A 7 -17.62 -0.49 5.02
CA PRO A 7 -16.17 -0.38 4.94
C PRO A 7 -15.56 -1.35 3.91
N GLY A 8 -16.08 -2.56 3.79
CA GLY A 8 -15.60 -3.55 2.82
C GLY A 8 -15.74 -3.09 1.36
N LYS A 9 -16.84 -2.41 1.02
CA LYS A 9 -17.05 -1.83 -0.32
C LYS A 9 -16.07 -0.70 -0.57
N HIS A 10 -15.85 0.15 0.43
CA HIS A 10 -14.94 1.28 0.33
C HIS A 10 -13.49 0.82 0.13
N LEU A 11 -13.03 -0.15 0.92
CA LEU A 11 -11.70 -0.77 0.77
C LEU A 11 -11.52 -1.40 -0.61
N ARG A 12 -12.51 -2.14 -1.12
CA ARG A 12 -12.46 -2.75 -2.46
C ARG A 12 -12.26 -1.70 -3.56
N ILE A 13 -12.94 -0.55 -3.44
CA ILE A 13 -12.78 0.56 -4.40
C ILE A 13 -11.37 1.14 -4.34
N ILE A 14 -10.84 1.40 -3.13
CA ILE A 14 -9.49 1.97 -2.98
C ILE A 14 -8.44 1.00 -3.50
N TYR A 15 -8.46 -0.26 -3.08
CA TYR A 15 -7.50 -1.27 -3.52
C TYR A 15 -7.56 -1.51 -5.03
N GLY A 16 -8.75 -1.50 -5.64
CA GLY A 16 -8.88 -1.54 -7.09
C GLY A 16 -8.22 -0.35 -7.80
N ARG A 17 -8.21 0.85 -7.19
CA ARG A 17 -7.50 2.02 -7.72
C ARG A 17 -5.99 1.90 -7.53
N VAL A 18 -5.54 1.35 -6.41
CA VAL A 18 -4.10 1.08 -6.15
C VAL A 18 -3.57 0.12 -7.19
N LEU A 19 -4.22 -1.03 -7.41
CA LEU A 19 -3.80 -2.01 -8.42
C LEU A 19 -3.73 -1.40 -9.84
N LYS A 20 -4.72 -0.61 -10.23
CA LYS A 20 -4.68 0.11 -11.53
C LYS A 20 -3.53 1.12 -11.64
N ALA A 21 -3.12 1.73 -10.52
CA ALA A 21 -1.99 2.65 -10.51
C ALA A 21 -0.65 1.89 -10.55
N LEU A 22 -0.54 0.75 -9.85
CA LEU A 22 0.64 -0.12 -9.86
C LEU A 22 0.95 -0.70 -11.24
N GLN A 23 -0.08 -0.98 -12.06
CA GLN A 23 0.10 -1.42 -13.45
C GLN A 23 0.88 -0.43 -14.34
N LYS A 24 1.02 0.84 -13.92
CA LYS A 24 1.82 1.85 -14.63
C LYS A 24 3.31 1.81 -14.26
N MET A 25 3.68 1.03 -13.25
CA MET A 25 5.06 0.84 -12.81
C MET A 25 5.68 -0.38 -13.49
N PRO A 26 7.01 -0.45 -13.65
CA PRO A 26 7.70 -1.64 -14.14
C PRO A 26 7.45 -2.89 -13.27
N GLU A 27 7.37 -4.08 -13.89
CA GLU A 27 7.15 -5.36 -13.17
C GLU A 27 8.36 -5.77 -12.31
N ASP A 28 9.55 -5.28 -12.66
CA ASP A 28 10.78 -5.51 -11.92
C ASP A 28 10.88 -4.64 -10.65
N SER A 29 10.00 -3.64 -10.48
CA SER A 29 9.93 -2.80 -9.29
C SER A 29 9.56 -3.61 -8.04
N GLU A 30 10.44 -3.58 -7.04
CA GLU A 30 10.18 -4.24 -5.74
C GLU A 30 8.96 -3.67 -5.02
N TYR A 31 8.77 -2.35 -5.12
CA TYR A 31 7.60 -1.69 -4.54
C TYR A 31 6.32 -2.21 -5.18
N ARG A 32 6.29 -2.34 -6.51
CA ARG A 32 5.12 -2.91 -7.22
C ARG A 32 4.82 -4.31 -6.72
N ARG A 33 5.81 -5.22 -6.73
CA ARG A 33 5.61 -6.61 -6.28
C ARG A 33 5.08 -6.71 -4.86
N SER A 34 5.69 -5.96 -3.95
CA SER A 34 5.37 -6.01 -2.52
C SER A 34 3.97 -5.46 -2.25
N THR A 35 3.64 -4.32 -2.86
CA THR A 35 2.33 -3.69 -2.69
C THR A 35 1.24 -4.48 -3.40
N GLU A 36 1.47 -5.04 -4.59
CA GLU A 36 0.50 -5.91 -5.26
C GLU A 36 0.16 -7.14 -4.40
N ALA A 37 1.17 -7.85 -3.89
CA ALA A 37 0.96 -9.02 -3.03
C ALA A 37 0.13 -8.65 -1.79
N THR A 38 0.51 -7.56 -1.11
CA THR A 38 -0.20 -7.08 0.08
C THR A 38 -1.65 -6.69 -0.21
N VAL A 39 -1.89 -5.98 -1.33
CA VAL A 39 -3.24 -5.55 -1.71
C VAL A 39 -4.12 -6.72 -2.12
N ILE A 40 -3.56 -7.73 -2.80
CA ILE A 40 -4.29 -8.94 -3.19
C ILE A 40 -4.71 -9.74 -1.95
N ASP A 41 -3.80 -9.98 -1.00
CA ASP A 41 -4.13 -10.68 0.25
C ASP A 41 -5.26 -9.97 1.01
N ARG A 42 -5.17 -8.64 1.12
CA ARG A 42 -6.19 -7.84 1.79
C ARG A 42 -7.54 -7.89 1.07
N LEU A 43 -7.54 -7.88 -0.27
CA LEU A 43 -8.76 -8.07 -1.05
C LEU A 43 -9.38 -9.45 -0.82
N GLN A 44 -8.57 -10.50 -0.75
CA GLN A 44 -9.06 -11.86 -0.45
C GLN A 44 -9.70 -11.93 0.94
N ILE A 45 -9.10 -11.28 1.94
CA ILE A 45 -9.68 -11.19 3.29
C ILE A 45 -11.05 -10.52 3.24
N ILE A 46 -11.17 -9.39 2.55
CA ILE A 46 -12.44 -8.64 2.37
C ILE A 46 -13.49 -9.46 1.61
N GLU A 47 -13.08 -10.28 0.64
CA GLU A 47 -14.00 -11.17 -0.08
C GLU A 47 -14.44 -12.37 0.76
N SER A 48 -13.58 -12.85 1.65
CA SER A 48 -13.86 -13.98 2.54
C SER A 48 -14.85 -13.66 3.66
N GLU A 49 -14.94 -12.40 4.08
CA GLU A 49 -15.68 -12.00 5.28
C GLU A 49 -16.53 -10.75 5.04
N PRO A 50 -17.87 -10.88 4.97
CA PRO A 50 -18.76 -9.74 4.82
C PRO A 50 -19.06 -9.02 6.14
N ASN A 51 -18.84 -9.66 7.30
CA ASN A 51 -19.12 -9.05 8.60
C ASN A 51 -17.98 -8.09 9.01
N PRO A 52 -18.24 -6.80 9.27
CA PRO A 52 -17.21 -5.83 9.64
C PRO A 52 -16.44 -6.21 10.91
N GLU A 53 -17.08 -6.74 11.95
CA GLU A 53 -16.40 -7.08 13.21
C GLU A 53 -15.39 -8.23 13.02
N LYS A 54 -15.77 -9.25 12.25
CA LYS A 54 -14.86 -10.36 11.91
C LYS A 54 -13.77 -9.93 10.93
N LEU A 55 -14.07 -8.96 10.09
CA LEU A 55 -13.10 -8.40 9.15
C LEU A 55 -12.00 -7.64 9.93
N GLU A 56 -12.36 -6.87 10.96
CA GLU A 56 -11.40 -6.23 11.87
C GLU A 56 -10.47 -7.26 12.54
N GLU A 57 -11.04 -8.33 13.08
CA GLU A 57 -10.28 -9.40 13.70
C GLU A 57 -9.31 -10.07 12.71
N LYS A 58 -9.76 -10.34 11.48
CA LYS A 58 -8.91 -10.93 10.43
C LYS A 58 -7.79 -10.00 9.97
N PHE A 59 -8.04 -8.69 9.91
CA PHE A 59 -6.98 -7.74 9.56
C PHE A 59 -5.95 -7.62 10.68
N GLY A 60 -6.38 -7.63 11.96
CA GLY A 60 -5.47 -7.51 13.10
C GLY A 60 -4.74 -6.17 13.17
N LEU A 61 -5.25 -5.14 12.48
CA LEU A 61 -4.62 -3.82 12.32
C LEU A 61 -5.41 -2.69 12.99
N GLY A 62 -6.29 -3.01 13.94
CA GLY A 62 -7.19 -2.03 14.56
C GLY A 62 -8.55 -1.97 13.88
N GLN A 63 -9.19 -0.79 13.93
CA GLN A 63 -10.53 -0.57 13.37
C GLN A 63 -10.49 -0.47 11.84
N LEU A 64 -11.58 -0.82 11.16
CA LEU A 64 -11.65 -0.74 9.70
C LEU A 64 -11.43 0.67 9.16
N GLU A 65 -11.81 1.70 9.92
CA GLU A 65 -11.55 3.10 9.59
C GLU A 65 -10.04 3.40 9.46
N GLU A 66 -9.21 2.79 10.32
CA GLU A 66 -7.75 2.94 10.25
C GLU A 66 -7.18 2.22 9.03
N VAL A 67 -7.72 1.04 8.71
CA VAL A 67 -7.35 0.29 7.50
C VAL A 67 -7.72 1.06 6.23
N ILE A 68 -8.88 1.72 6.22
CA ILE A 68 -9.29 2.60 5.12
C ILE A 68 -8.32 3.77 4.97
N LEU A 69 -7.98 4.46 6.07
CA LEU A 69 -7.01 5.54 6.05
C LEU A 69 -5.66 5.06 5.51
N GLN A 70 -5.18 3.89 5.94
CA GLN A 70 -3.95 3.30 5.42
C GLN A 70 -4.04 3.06 3.91
N ALA A 71 -5.17 2.54 3.42
CA ALA A 71 -5.38 2.29 2.00
C ALA A 71 -5.40 3.61 1.18
N GLU A 72 -5.99 4.68 1.71
CA GLU A 72 -5.97 6.00 1.07
C GLU A 72 -4.56 6.61 1.01
N LEU A 73 -3.80 6.47 2.11
CA LEU A 73 -2.40 6.87 2.17
C LEU A 73 -1.56 6.09 1.15
N GLU A 74 -1.76 4.77 1.06
CA GLU A 74 -1.08 3.92 0.08
C GLU A 74 -1.40 4.33 -1.36
N LEU A 75 -2.65 4.70 -1.65
CA LEU A 75 -3.04 5.21 -2.97
C LEU A 75 -2.32 6.52 -3.31
N ASN A 76 -2.16 7.43 -2.34
CA ASN A 76 -1.43 8.68 -2.55
C ASN A 76 0.07 8.44 -2.65
N LEU A 77 0.62 7.50 -1.88
CA LEU A 77 2.00 7.06 -2.00
C LEU A 77 2.26 6.48 -3.39
N THR A 78 1.39 5.60 -3.88
CA THR A 78 1.51 4.99 -5.21
C THR A 78 1.58 6.05 -6.32
N LYS A 79 0.75 7.11 -6.25
CA LYS A 79 0.83 8.24 -7.19
C LYS A 79 2.14 9.01 -7.08
N THR A 80 2.66 9.13 -5.86
CA THR A 80 3.93 9.81 -5.58
C THR A 80 5.12 9.00 -6.10
N MET A 81 5.08 7.67 -5.93
CA MET A 81 6.05 6.73 -6.47
C MET A 81 6.07 6.79 -8.01
N LEU A 82 4.90 6.92 -8.67
CA LEU A 82 4.83 7.15 -10.11
C LEU A 82 5.51 8.45 -10.55
N LYS A 83 5.46 9.49 -9.73
CA LYS A 83 6.09 10.79 -10.05
C LYS A 83 7.60 10.76 -9.89
N TYR A 84 8.11 10.10 -8.85
CA TYR A 84 9.53 10.12 -8.51
C TYR A 84 10.32 8.92 -9.05
N ALA A 85 9.65 7.88 -9.54
CA ALA A 85 10.25 6.68 -10.15
C ALA A 85 11.44 6.11 -9.36
N PRO A 86 11.30 5.81 -8.04
CA PRO A 86 12.42 5.41 -7.19
C PRO A 86 12.98 4.01 -7.50
N TRP A 87 12.38 3.29 -8.44
CA TRP A 87 12.94 2.05 -8.98
C TRP A 87 14.11 2.29 -9.94
N GLU A 88 14.36 3.53 -10.34
CA GLU A 88 15.54 3.88 -11.13
C GLU A 88 16.83 3.74 -10.29
N PRO A 89 17.99 3.52 -10.95
CA PRO A 89 19.27 3.48 -10.27
C PRO A 89 19.56 4.75 -9.45
N LEU A 90 20.39 4.61 -8.41
CA LEU A 90 20.81 5.72 -7.57
C LEU A 90 21.33 6.90 -8.39
N ILE A 91 20.70 8.07 -8.20
CA ILE A 91 21.02 9.32 -8.93
C ILE A 91 22.47 9.75 -8.69
N ALA A 92 22.97 9.55 -7.45
CA ALA A 92 24.34 9.89 -7.08
C ALA A 92 24.95 8.78 -6.22
N LYS A 93 26.22 8.49 -6.46
CA LYS A 93 27.02 7.65 -5.55
C LYS A 93 27.36 8.46 -4.30
N PRO A 94 27.29 7.84 -3.10
CA PRO A 94 27.72 8.51 -1.89
C PRO A 94 29.23 8.82 -1.95
N PRO A 95 29.71 9.90 -1.30
CA PRO A 95 31.13 10.13 -1.07
C PRO A 95 31.76 8.97 -0.28
N ASP A 96 33.02 8.65 -0.56
CA ASP A 96 33.71 7.47 0.00
C ASP A 96 33.69 7.42 1.54
N ASN A 97 33.63 8.58 2.21
CA ASN A 97 33.68 8.69 3.67
C ASN A 97 32.30 8.95 4.30
N GLN A 98 31.21 9.01 3.51
CA GLN A 98 29.89 9.39 4.00
C GLN A 98 29.31 8.39 5.01
N TRP A 99 29.61 7.10 4.83
CA TRP A 99 29.05 6.00 5.62
C TRP A 99 30.09 5.26 6.48
N SER A 100 31.30 5.81 6.59
CA SER A 100 32.37 5.23 7.41
C SER A 100 32.24 5.72 8.85
N TRP A 101 31.92 4.80 9.77
CA TRP A 101 31.79 5.08 11.20
C TRP A 101 32.35 3.92 12.06
N PRO A 102 33.16 4.20 13.11
CA PRO A 102 33.70 5.49 13.52
C PRO A 102 34.85 5.95 12.61
N VAL A 103 35.21 7.23 12.72
CA VAL A 103 36.23 7.92 11.91
C VAL A 103 37.64 7.43 12.23
#